data_AF-A0A842KU50-F1
#
_entry.id   AF-A0A842KU50-F1
#
_cell.length_a   1.000
_cell.length_b   1.000
_cell.length_c   1.000
_cell.angle_alpha   90.00
_cell.angle_beta   90.00
_cell.angle_gamma   90.00
#
_symmetry.space_group_name_H-M   'P 1'
#
loop_
_entity.id
_entity.type
_entity.pdbx_description
1 polymer ?
#
loop_
_entity_poly.entity_id
_entity_poly.type
_entity_poly.pdbx_seq_one_letter_code
_entity_poly.pdbx_strand_id
1 'polypeptide(L)'
;MILEIAWNQIPYSTILIIVTSIGLNLVSQVAVRLLVDVEEARRVAREAKAFRKELLDAIKKGDKAKEEKLRKKEKSIQQMELKSSNQRLKATFIFIIPFWFIYIFISSLIGPTTTVAVSPLPLPFIGDKLQLFWWYLITSFAFATIITKLVGTSIE
;
A
#
# COMPACT_ATOMS: atom_id res chain seq x y z
N MET A 1 -4.75 34.63 20.90
CA MET A 1 -4.23 33.81 22.02
C MET A 1 -4.84 32.41 21.95
N ILE A 2 -4.65 31.73 20.81
CA ILE A 2 -4.94 30.30 20.65
C ILE A 2 -3.81 29.82 19.72
N LEU A 3 -3.08 28.79 20.16
CA LEU A 3 -2.03 28.05 19.44
C LEU A 3 -0.60 28.60 19.46
N GLU A 4 0.01 28.69 20.65
CA GLU A 4 1.38 28.19 20.82
C GLU A 4 1.34 26.71 21.21
N ILE A 5 0.66 25.88 20.41
CA ILE A 5 0.85 24.43 20.56
C ILE A 5 2.23 24.16 19.99
N ALA A 6 3.15 23.72 20.85
CA ALA A 6 4.44 23.21 20.44
C ALA A 6 4.21 21.88 19.70
N TRP A 7 3.78 21.96 18.44
CA TRP A 7 3.54 20.84 17.53
C TRP A 7 4.75 19.93 17.36
N ASN A 8 5.92 20.42 17.80
CA ASN A 8 7.20 19.75 17.82
C ASN A 8 7.46 18.85 19.03
N GLN A 9 6.57 18.87 20.02
CA GLN A 9 6.71 18.07 21.23
C GLN A 9 5.86 16.80 21.13
N ILE A 10 6.42 15.68 21.60
CA ILE A 10 5.68 14.44 21.84
C ILE A 10 4.71 14.72 23.01
N PRO A 11 3.42 14.34 22.96
CA PRO A 11 2.77 13.50 21.95
C PRO A 11 2.00 14.27 20.86
N TYR A 12 2.03 15.60 20.84
CA TYR A 12 1.25 16.41 19.89
C TYR A 12 1.66 16.16 18.44
N SER A 13 2.96 16.04 18.18
CA SER A 13 3.50 15.64 16.88
C SER A 13 2.97 14.26 16.45
N THR A 14 2.92 13.30 17.38
CA THR A 14 2.44 11.94 17.12
C THR A 14 0.94 11.93 16.77
N ILE A 15 0.10 12.64 17.53
CA ILE A 15 -1.34 12.71 17.30
C ILE A 15 -1.64 13.40 15.96
N LEU A 16 -0.94 14.50 15.65
CA LEU A 16 -1.09 15.21 14.38
C LEU A 16 -0.77 14.29 13.18
N ILE A 17 0.31 13.51 13.28
CA ILE A 17 0.71 12.56 12.24
C ILE A 17 -0.34 11.45 12.09
N ILE A 18 -0.92 10.95 13.19
CA ILE A 18 -1.97 9.92 13.13
C ILE A 18 -3.23 10.46 12.44
N VAL A 19 -3.71 11.65 12.83
CA VAL A 19 -4.93 12.24 12.26
C VAL A 19 -4.75 12.53 10.76
N THR A 20 -3.61 13.10 10.38
CA THR A 20 -3.29 13.35 8.96
C THR A 20 -3.11 12.07 8.16
N SER A 21 -2.51 11.02 8.74
CA SER A 21 -2.42 9.69 8.13
C SER A 21 -3.78 9.06 7.87
N ILE A 22 -4.74 9.23 8.80
CA ILE A 22 -6.11 8.78 8.62
C ILE A 22 -6.77 9.54 7.46
N GLY A 23 -6.66 10.88 7.45
CA GLY A 23 -7.21 11.73 6.38
C GLY A 23 -6.63 11.39 5.00
N LEU A 24 -5.31 11.21 4.91
CA LEU A 24 -4.62 10.77 3.70
C LEU A 24 -5.17 9.45 3.20
N ASN A 25 -5.35 8.48 4.10
CA ASN A 25 -5.84 7.17 3.70
C ASN A 25 -7.30 7.22 3.23
N LEU A 26 -8.15 8.08 3.78
CA LEU A 26 -9.52 8.24 3.27
C LEU A 26 -9.52 8.77 1.83
N VAL A 27 -8.74 9.81 1.54
CA VAL A 27 -8.54 10.32 0.18
C VAL A 27 -7.95 9.23 -0.71
N SER A 28 -7.05 8.43 -0.14
CA SER A 28 -6.41 7.32 -0.84
C SER A 28 -7.46 6.30 -1.34
N GLN A 29 -8.37 5.89 -0.46
CA GLN A 29 -9.39 4.90 -0.81
C GLN A 29 -10.39 5.40 -1.85
N VAL A 30 -10.74 6.68 -1.82
CA VAL A 30 -11.60 7.27 -2.85
C VAL A 30 -10.91 7.21 -4.21
N ALA A 31 -9.63 7.60 -4.29
CA ALA A 31 -8.92 7.52 -5.57
C ALA A 31 -8.70 6.07 -6.03
N VAL A 32 -8.51 5.10 -5.13
CA VAL A 32 -8.40 3.67 -5.52
C VAL A 32 -9.71 3.24 -6.17
N ARG A 33 -10.84 3.57 -5.55
CA ARG A 33 -12.16 3.16 -6.03
C ARG A 33 -12.53 3.82 -7.36
N LEU A 34 -12.05 5.03 -7.62
CA LEU A 34 -12.30 5.76 -8.87
C LEU A 34 -11.34 5.37 -10.00
N LEU A 35 -10.10 4.98 -9.68
CA LEU A 35 -9.04 4.80 -10.67
C LEU A 35 -8.71 3.33 -10.94
N VAL A 36 -9.14 2.41 -10.08
CA VAL A 36 -8.90 0.97 -10.20
C VAL A 36 -10.22 0.25 -10.42
N ASP A 37 -10.29 -0.53 -11.50
CA ASP A 37 -11.36 -1.50 -11.68
C ASP A 37 -11.11 -2.72 -10.76
N VAL A 38 -11.67 -2.63 -9.56
CA VAL A 38 -11.55 -3.67 -8.53
C VAL A 38 -12.21 -4.97 -8.99
N GLU A 39 -13.24 -4.90 -9.83
CA GLU A 39 -13.96 -6.07 -10.33
C GLU A 39 -13.16 -6.81 -11.42
N GLU A 40 -12.58 -6.09 -12.38
CA GLU A 40 -11.62 -6.63 -13.35
C GLU A 40 -10.45 -7.30 -12.62
N ALA A 41 -9.88 -6.63 -11.62
CA ALA A 41 -8.76 -7.16 -10.85
C ALA A 41 -9.10 -8.44 -10.07
N ARG A 42 -10.28 -8.49 -9.42
CA ARG A 42 -10.78 -9.70 -8.75
C ARG A 42 -11.05 -10.84 -9.73
N ARG A 43 -11.60 -10.55 -10.91
CA ARG A 43 -11.84 -11.56 -11.95
C ARG A 43 -10.52 -12.17 -12.43
N VAL A 44 -9.55 -11.32 -12.79
CA VAL A 44 -8.21 -11.76 -13.23
C VAL A 44 -7.52 -12.60 -12.14
N ALA A 45 -7.63 -12.20 -10.87
CA ALA A 45 -7.06 -12.97 -9.76
C ALA A 45 -7.68 -14.37 -9.62
N ARG A 46 -9.02 -14.49 -9.74
CA ARG A 46 -9.71 -15.79 -9.70
C ARG A 46 -9.32 -16.68 -10.87
N GLU A 47 -9.27 -16.13 -12.09
CA GLU A 47 -8.85 -16.86 -13.29
C GLU A 47 -7.40 -17.34 -13.17
N ALA A 48 -6.48 -16.48 -12.74
CA ALA A 48 -5.09 -16.83 -12.52
C ALA A 48 -4.93 -17.91 -11.44
N LYS A 49 -5.70 -17.85 -10.35
CA LYS A 49 -5.70 -18.87 -9.28
C LYS A 49 -6.20 -20.22 -9.78
N ALA A 50 -7.30 -20.24 -10.54
CA ALA A 50 -7.83 -21.45 -11.15
C ALA A 50 -6.82 -22.06 -12.14
N PHE A 51 -6.25 -21.23 -13.02
CA PHE A 51 -5.22 -21.65 -13.98
C PHE A 51 -3.99 -22.24 -13.29
N ARG A 52 -3.46 -21.57 -12.26
CA ARG A 52 -2.29 -22.05 -11.50
C ARG A 52 -2.58 -23.39 -10.83
N LYS A 53 -3.78 -23.58 -10.28
CA LYS A 53 -4.21 -24.85 -9.70
C LYS A 53 -4.24 -25.96 -10.75
N GLU A 54 -4.85 -25.71 -11.91
CA GLU A 54 -4.90 -26.68 -13.01
C GLU A 54 -3.51 -27.05 -13.54
N LEU A 55 -2.61 -26.07 -13.68
CA LEU A 55 -1.23 -26.29 -14.10
C LEU A 55 -0.47 -27.14 -13.08
N LEU A 56 -0.59 -26.81 -11.79
CA LEU A 56 0.00 -27.59 -10.70
C LEU A 56 -0.52 -29.04 -10.69
N ASP A 57 -1.82 -29.23 -10.86
CA ASP A 57 -2.43 -30.57 -10.91
C ASP A 57 -1.97 -31.37 -12.14
N ALA A 58 -1.81 -30.73 -13.30
CA ALA A 58 -1.28 -31.37 -14.51
C ALA A 58 0.19 -31.80 -14.34
N ILE A 59 1.02 -30.93 -13.74
CA ILE A 59 2.43 -31.22 -13.43
C ILE A 59 2.52 -32.38 -12.43
N LYS A 60 1.75 -32.33 -11.33
CA LYS A 60 1.74 -33.39 -10.31
C LYS A 60 1.31 -34.75 -10.86
N LYS A 61 0.39 -34.77 -11.81
CA LYS A 61 -0.11 -36.00 -12.46
C LYS A 61 0.77 -36.46 -13.63
N GLY A 62 1.79 -35.68 -14.02
CA GLY A 62 2.66 -36.00 -15.15
C GLY A 62 1.97 -35.94 -16.52
N ASP A 63 0.83 -35.25 -16.63
CA ASP A 63 0.06 -35.14 -17.88
C ASP A 63 0.70 -34.12 -18.83
N LYS A 64 1.66 -34.58 -19.62
CA LYS A 64 2.46 -33.75 -20.54
C LYS A 64 1.62 -33.07 -21.62
N ALA A 65 0.57 -33.73 -22.10
CA ALA A 65 -0.31 -33.16 -23.13
C ALA A 65 -1.16 -32.00 -22.56
N LYS A 66 -1.66 -32.14 -21.34
CA LYS A 66 -2.39 -31.07 -20.65
C LYS A 66 -1.45 -29.95 -20.18
N GLU A 67 -0.26 -30.28 -19.72
CA GLU A 67 0.79 -29.31 -19.35
C GLU A 67 1.11 -28.39 -20.54
N GLU A 68 1.40 -28.94 -21.71
CA GLU A 68 1.75 -28.14 -22.90
C GLU A 68 0.59 -27.23 -23.34
N LYS A 69 -0.66 -27.73 -23.30
CA LYS A 69 -1.86 -26.93 -23.60
C LYS A 69 -2.04 -25.79 -22.60
N LEU A 70 -1.81 -26.01 -21.32
CA LEU A 70 -1.91 -24.99 -20.27
C LEU A 70 -0.78 -23.96 -20.39
N ARG A 71 0.45 -24.39 -20.69
CA ARG A 71 1.58 -23.48 -20.94
C ARG A 71 1.33 -22.52 -22.11
N LYS A 72 0.61 -22.96 -23.16
CA LYS A 72 0.19 -22.05 -24.24
C LYS A 72 -0.77 -20.95 -23.76
N LYS A 73 -1.62 -21.24 -22.77
CA LYS A 73 -2.52 -20.26 -22.14
C LYS A 73 -1.83 -19.38 -21.10
N GLU A 74 -0.72 -19.84 -20.52
CA GLU A 74 0.06 -19.13 -19.49
C GLU A 74 0.40 -17.69 -19.90
N LYS A 75 0.84 -17.50 -21.15
CA LYS A 75 1.17 -16.17 -21.68
C LYS A 75 -0.01 -15.20 -21.66
N SER A 76 -1.22 -15.68 -21.98
CA SER A 76 -2.43 -14.85 -21.96
C SER A 76 -2.83 -14.47 -20.52
N ILE A 77 -2.81 -15.44 -19.60
CA ILE A 77 -3.06 -15.19 -18.18
C ILE A 77 -2.04 -14.18 -17.62
N GLN A 78 -0.76 -14.38 -17.91
CA GLN A 78 0.31 -13.49 -17.49
C GLN A 78 0.10 -12.06 -18.02
N GLN A 79 -0.31 -11.89 -19.28
CA GLN A 79 -0.62 -10.58 -19.84
C GLN A 79 -1.78 -9.89 -19.12
N MET A 80 -2.84 -10.63 -18.77
CA MET A 80 -3.95 -10.10 -17.98
C MET A 80 -3.50 -9.71 -16.57
N GLU A 81 -2.68 -10.53 -15.91
CA GLU A 81 -2.10 -10.21 -14.60
C GLU A 81 -1.24 -8.95 -14.67
N LEU A 82 -0.41 -8.80 -15.71
CA LEU A 82 0.44 -7.61 -15.92
C LEU A 82 -0.40 -6.36 -16.17
N LYS A 83 -1.44 -6.43 -17.01
CA LYS A 83 -2.35 -5.31 -17.26
C LYS A 83 -3.03 -4.86 -15.96
N SER A 84 -3.56 -5.81 -15.21
CA SER A 84 -4.21 -5.56 -13.92
C SER A 84 -3.22 -5.00 -12.89
N SER A 85 -1.98 -5.50 -12.87
CA SER A 85 -0.90 -4.98 -12.03
C SER A 85 -0.51 -3.55 -12.40
N ASN A 86 -0.40 -3.25 -13.69
CA ASN A 86 -0.05 -1.92 -14.19
C ASN A 86 -1.14 -0.88 -13.87
N GLN A 87 -2.42 -1.24 -13.95
CA GLN A 87 -3.52 -0.38 -13.51
C GLN A 87 -3.38 -0.04 -12.01
N ARG A 88 -3.09 -1.05 -11.18
CA ARG A 88 -2.84 -0.83 -9.74
C ARG A 88 -1.61 0.04 -9.49
N LEU A 89 -0.49 -0.22 -10.18
CA LEU A 89 0.72 0.58 -10.04
C LEU A 89 0.48 2.04 -10.42
N LYS A 90 -0.24 2.30 -11.52
CA LYS A 90 -0.62 3.67 -11.91
C LYS A 90 -1.45 4.36 -10.82
N ALA A 91 -2.42 3.65 -10.22
CA ALA A 91 -3.17 4.18 -9.09
C ALA A 91 -2.27 4.48 -7.88
N THR A 92 -1.30 3.61 -7.59
CA THR A 92 -0.29 3.86 -6.54
C THR A 92 0.54 5.11 -6.78
N PHE A 93 1.00 5.33 -8.02
CA PHE A 93 1.76 6.54 -8.37
C PHE A 93 0.93 7.82 -8.18
N ILE A 94 -0.39 7.75 -8.39
CA ILE A 94 -1.28 8.89 -8.14
C ILE A 94 -1.39 9.21 -6.64
N PHE A 95 -1.23 8.23 -5.74
CA PHE A 95 -1.15 8.48 -4.28
C PHE A 95 0.13 9.16 -3.82
N ILE A 96 1.20 9.10 -4.60
CA ILE A 96 2.46 9.73 -4.21
C ILE A 96 2.29 11.25 -4.09
N ILE A 97 1.44 11.87 -4.91
CA ILE A 97 1.19 13.31 -4.92
C ILE A 97 0.58 13.79 -3.58
N PRO A 98 -0.59 13.29 -3.12
CA PRO A 98 -1.14 13.72 -1.83
C PRO A 98 -0.25 13.30 -0.66
N PHE A 99 0.44 12.15 -0.74
CA PHE A 99 1.40 11.73 0.27
C PHE A 99 2.53 12.75 0.47
N TRP A 100 3.13 13.22 -0.64
CA TRP A 100 4.18 14.24 -0.61
C TRP A 100 3.67 15.59 -0.13
N PHE A 101 2.46 15.99 -0.54
CA PHE A 101 1.87 17.24 -0.11
C PHE A 101 1.69 17.30 1.40
N ILE A 102 1.15 16.22 2.00
CA ILE A 102 0.99 16.12 3.45
C ILE A 102 2.33 16.07 4.16
N TYR A 103 3.31 15.34 3.62
CA TYR A 103 4.66 15.33 4.19
C TYR A 103 5.28 16.72 4.23
N ILE A 104 5.24 17.49 3.13
CA ILE A 104 5.76 18.86 3.07
C ILE A 104 5.04 19.74 4.09
N PHE A 105 3.70 19.68 4.15
CA PHE A 105 2.89 20.44 5.10
C PHE A 105 3.30 20.16 6.55
N ILE A 106 3.40 18.89 6.94
CA ILE A 106 3.82 18.49 8.28
C ILE A 106 5.28 18.89 8.54
N SER A 107 6.17 18.72 7.56
CA SER A 107 7.57 19.11 7.69
C SER A 107 7.74 20.62 7.88
N SER A 108 6.85 21.44 7.31
CA SER A 108 6.86 22.90 7.50
C SER A 108 6.41 23.31 8.91
N LEU A 109 5.57 22.51 9.58
CA LEU A 109 5.08 22.81 10.92
C LEU A 109 6.04 22.32 12.01
N ILE A 110 6.64 21.15 11.79
CA ILE A 110 7.37 20.41 12.83
C ILE A 110 8.88 20.38 12.54
N GLY A 111 9.31 20.62 11.31
CA GLY A 111 10.70 20.45 10.88
C GLY A 111 11.01 19.02 10.43
N PRO A 112 11.81 18.84 9.38
CA PRO A 112 12.04 17.53 8.75
C PRO A 112 12.90 16.58 9.58
N THR A 113 13.76 17.12 10.46
CA THR A 113 14.73 16.35 11.25
C THR A 113 14.29 16.09 12.69
N THR A 114 13.08 16.55 13.06
CA THR A 114 12.57 16.37 14.42
C THR A 114 12.26 14.90 14.68
N THR A 115 12.73 14.41 15.83
CA THR A 115 12.31 13.14 16.41
C THR A 115 10.85 13.26 16.87
N VAL A 116 9.96 12.51 16.24
CA VAL A 116 8.51 12.55 16.51
C VAL A 116 8.01 11.31 17.25
N ALA A 117 8.84 10.27 17.31
CA ALA A 117 8.57 9.05 18.08
C ALA A 117 9.89 8.41 18.53
N VAL A 118 9.84 7.68 19.63
CA VAL A 118 10.94 6.85 20.13
C VAL A 118 10.47 5.41 20.18
N SER A 119 11.20 4.53 19.48
CA SER A 119 10.92 3.10 19.48
C SER A 119 11.48 2.45 20.75
N PRO A 120 10.71 1.62 21.46
CA PRO A 120 11.20 0.87 22.62
C PRO A 120 12.24 -0.21 22.24
N LEU A 121 12.28 -0.60 20.97
CA LEU A 121 13.26 -1.53 20.41
C LEU A 121 14.05 -0.83 19.30
N PRO A 122 15.39 -0.83 19.31
CA PRO A 122 16.17 -0.18 18.26
C PRO A 122 15.93 -0.89 16.92
N LEU A 123 15.46 -0.15 15.93
CA LEU A 123 15.24 -0.69 14.59
C LEU A 123 16.59 -0.77 13.85
N PRO A 124 16.84 -1.86 13.09
CA PRO A 124 18.04 -1.96 12.26
C PRO A 124 18.07 -0.80 11.26
N PHE A 125 19.25 -0.17 11.09
CA PHE A 125 19.51 0.97 10.20
C PHE A 125 18.87 2.33 10.56
N ILE A 126 17.80 2.36 11.37
CA ILE A 126 17.04 3.59 11.68
C ILE A 126 17.24 4.05 13.14
N GLY A 127 17.57 3.13 14.06
CA GLY A 127 17.79 3.44 15.47
C GLY A 127 16.52 3.48 16.31
N ASP A 128 16.60 4.09 17.48
CA ASP A 128 15.51 4.27 18.45
C ASP A 128 14.76 5.60 18.25
N LYS A 129 15.41 6.63 17.72
CA LYS A 129 14.82 7.96 17.44
C LYS A 129 14.26 8.02 16.03
N LEU A 130 12.94 7.96 15.93
CA LEU A 130 12.24 8.01 14.65
C LEU A 130 11.99 9.47 14.26
N GLN A 131 12.77 9.91 13.28
CA GLN A 131 12.56 11.19 12.61
C GLN A 131 11.24 11.18 11.84
N LEU A 132 10.69 12.37 11.59
CA LEU A 132 9.42 12.59 10.90
C LEU A 132 9.26 11.70 9.66
N PHE A 133 10.26 11.65 8.78
CA PHE A 133 10.23 10.84 7.57
C PHE A 133 9.99 9.35 7.84
N TRP A 134 10.80 8.73 8.71
CA TRP A 134 10.71 7.30 9.01
C TRP A 134 9.42 6.95 9.74
N TRP A 135 9.01 7.80 10.69
CA TRP A 135 7.76 7.59 11.42
C TRP A 135 6.52 7.71 10.53
N TYR A 136 6.49 8.71 9.65
CA TYR A 136 5.42 8.90 8.68
C TYR A 136 5.32 7.74 7.68
N LEU A 137 6.45 7.22 7.21
CA LEU A 137 6.50 6.08 6.29
C LEU A 137 5.96 4.80 6.95
N ILE A 138 6.39 4.49 8.17
CA ILE A 138 5.93 3.30 8.91
C ILE A 138 4.43 3.38 9.20
N THR A 139 3.95 4.52 9.71
CA THR A 139 2.54 4.72 10.03
C THR A 139 1.67 4.68 8.77
N SER A 140 2.11 5.30 7.67
CA SER A 140 1.41 5.26 6.39
C SER A 140 1.25 3.84 5.85
N PHE A 141 2.31 3.02 5.87
CA PHE A 141 2.21 1.62 5.44
C PHE A 141 1.34 0.77 6.37
N ALA A 142 1.44 0.96 7.69
CA ALA A 142 0.60 0.26 8.65
C ALA A 142 -0.89 0.55 8.39
N PHE A 143 -1.28 1.82 8.27
CA PHE A 143 -2.66 2.20 8.00
C PHE A 143 -3.13 1.79 6.60
N ALA A 144 -2.26 1.81 5.59
CA ALA A 144 -2.62 1.37 4.24
C ALA A 144 -3.13 -0.09 4.22
N THR A 145 -2.47 -0.99 4.96
CA THR A 145 -2.91 -2.41 5.04
C THR A 145 -4.24 -2.59 5.77
N ILE A 146 -4.49 -1.81 6.82
CA ILE A 146 -5.75 -1.86 7.58
C ILE A 146 -6.89 -1.34 6.72
N ILE A 147 -6.67 -0.23 6.04
CA ILE A 147 -7.73 0.49 5.34
C ILE A 147 -8.09 -0.22 4.03
N THR A 148 -7.13 -0.86 3.35
CA THR A 148 -7.43 -1.74 2.20
C THR A 148 -8.31 -2.93 2.57
N LYS A 149 -8.13 -3.50 3.78
CA LYS A 149 -9.03 -4.53 4.31
C LYS A 149 -10.42 -3.97 4.67
N LEU A 150 -10.49 -2.82 5.33
CA LEU A 150 -11.75 -2.21 5.75
C LEU A 150 -12.62 -1.74 4.57
N VAL A 151 -12.01 -1.20 3.52
CA VAL A 151 -12.72 -0.75 2.32
C VAL A 151 -13.06 -1.92 1.38
N GLY A 152 -12.58 -3.14 1.69
CA GLY A 152 -12.82 -4.32 0.89
C GLY A 152 -12.16 -4.25 -0.48
N THR A 153 -11.20 -3.34 -0.69
CA THR A 153 -10.37 -3.30 -1.90
C THR A 153 -9.26 -4.34 -1.88
N SER A 154 -9.13 -5.11 -0.79
CA SER A 154 -8.31 -6.31 -0.73
C SER A 154 -8.77 -7.32 -1.78
N ILE A 155 -7.90 -7.58 -2.75
CA ILE A 155 -8.10 -8.61 -3.77
C ILE A 155 -7.49 -9.90 -3.19
N GLU A 156 -8.28 -10.62 -2.39
CA GLU A 156 -7.99 -12.00 -1.95
C GLU A 156 -8.82 -13.02 -2.74
#